data_AF-A0A2E3Z847-F1
#
_entry.id   AF-A0A2E3Z847-F1
#
_cell.length_a   1.000
_cell.length_b   1.000
_cell.length_c   1.000
_cell.angle_alpha   90.00
_cell.angle_beta   90.00
_cell.angle_gamma   90.00
#
_symmetry.space_group_name_H-M   'P 1'
#
loop_
_entity.id
_entity.type
_entity.pdbx_description
1 polymer ?
#
loop_
_entity_poly.entity_id
_entity_poly.type
_entity_poly.pdbx_seq_one_letter_code
_entity_poly.pdbx_strand_id
1 'polypeptide(L)'
;RDALPSQIVFLWSASLPAESRDQSLRAPYQLVEQLASLVQTVAQLSREIQLSIITLAALEVFGTEPIDWQQAALQGLNLVIPQEYPQLGCRLIDLQPSADSAPQNARQLWQELQTSNFEKTIAYRNGRRWQLEYSPVRLEAASHNQLATQRKGTFFVVGDLSSEIGKAWAMALLQEPAAKLVVINTNPEVSEQLLTFLKNSPTHDNVAELLSVDSSDQLVEVLQEAQSVFGAPTGLFVCSPTTNEQSAAPLALLKQQNWDYNYQSKIAALEKVAEFVVEASPRFVCVQSSMSAVLGGIGFGAYAATNHQIDGLVSLQNRRQLSRWVSIHWDLVDSGQEVSHAGENQVGVVEEDVVLSADEVWEATGRILQLETSGQYTVSRTPLAGRITKWVRVSPYETGDRTGGIRKSHARPNLNNEYVQPTTKVQQTIVSIWEEMLGIEGIGIHDNFFALGGHSLLAIQVIGRLREALPVEIELRHLVSDDPTPARIAQLLEAELPQPEQLDAMSELVAEIETMSSAEVRAQLEEK
;
A
#
# COMPACT_ATOMS: atom_id res chain seq x y z
N ARG A 1 -38.44 0.60 6.31
CA ARG A 1 -37.23 1.07 7.03
C ARG A 1 -36.16 -0.03 7.13
N ASP A 2 -36.40 -1.24 6.59
CA ASP A 2 -35.50 -2.41 6.73
C ASP A 2 -34.79 -2.86 5.43
N ALA A 3 -34.77 -2.04 4.38
CA ALA A 3 -34.08 -2.39 3.13
C ALA A 3 -32.63 -1.93 3.19
N LEU A 4 -31.76 -2.72 3.82
CA LEU A 4 -30.30 -2.55 3.73
C LEU A 4 -29.80 -3.00 2.33
N PRO A 5 -28.85 -2.28 1.72
CA PRO A 5 -28.40 -2.57 0.36
C PRO A 5 -27.59 -3.87 0.30
N SER A 6 -27.78 -4.63 -0.77
CA SER A 6 -26.88 -5.73 -1.17
C SER A 6 -25.82 -5.29 -2.19
N GLN A 7 -26.03 -4.15 -2.84
CA GLN A 7 -25.09 -3.54 -3.79
C GLN A 7 -24.95 -2.05 -3.51
N ILE A 8 -23.73 -1.54 -3.58
CA ILE A 8 -23.38 -0.13 -3.48
C ILE A 8 -22.55 0.22 -4.72
N VAL A 9 -22.89 1.34 -5.37
CA VAL A 9 -22.16 1.83 -6.55
C VAL A 9 -21.53 3.17 -6.20
N PHE A 10 -20.20 3.22 -6.14
CA PHE A 10 -19.44 4.43 -5.87
C PHE A 10 -19.13 5.17 -7.18
N LEU A 11 -19.88 6.24 -7.44
CA LEU A 11 -19.87 7.02 -8.69
C LEU A 11 -19.22 8.42 -8.56
N TRP A 12 -18.61 8.73 -7.41
CA TRP A 12 -18.14 10.10 -7.10
C TRP A 12 -16.96 10.56 -7.98
N SER A 13 -16.16 9.62 -8.47
CA SER A 13 -15.14 9.85 -9.49
C SER A 13 -15.71 10.39 -10.82
N ALA A 14 -16.93 9.99 -11.18
CA ALA A 14 -17.58 10.37 -12.43
C ALA A 14 -18.23 11.77 -12.37
N SER A 15 -18.31 12.38 -11.19
CA SER A 15 -18.89 13.71 -10.98
C SER A 15 -17.90 14.87 -11.03
N LEU A 16 -16.60 14.61 -11.18
CA LEU A 16 -15.59 15.68 -11.25
C LEU A 16 -15.57 16.36 -12.64
N PRO A 17 -15.86 17.68 -12.73
CA PRO A 17 -15.77 18.43 -13.98
C PRO A 17 -14.38 18.31 -14.61
N ALA A 18 -14.29 18.25 -15.95
CA ALA A 18 -13.01 18.15 -16.65
C ALA A 18 -12.09 19.36 -16.38
N GLU A 19 -12.67 20.55 -16.19
CA GLU A 19 -11.95 21.82 -15.99
C GLU A 19 -11.35 21.97 -14.57
N SER A 20 -11.91 21.28 -13.56
CA SER A 20 -11.35 21.27 -12.20
C SER A 20 -10.27 20.21 -11.99
N ARG A 21 -9.99 19.35 -13.00
CA ARG A 21 -8.91 18.36 -12.96
C ARG A 21 -7.52 18.97 -13.12
N ASP A 22 -7.43 20.18 -13.68
CA ASP A 22 -6.16 20.88 -13.95
C ASP A 22 -5.82 21.97 -12.90
N GLN A 23 -6.79 22.40 -12.08
CA GLN A 23 -6.62 23.54 -11.14
C GLN A 23 -6.80 23.21 -9.65
N SER A 24 -7.07 21.94 -9.28
CA SER A 24 -7.34 21.55 -7.87
C SER A 24 -6.39 20.49 -7.30
N LEU A 25 -5.09 20.56 -7.65
CA LEU A 25 -3.99 19.74 -7.09
C LEU A 25 -3.69 20.02 -5.60
N ARG A 26 -4.70 19.96 -4.73
CA ARG A 26 -4.51 19.99 -3.26
C ARG A 26 -5.17 18.84 -2.51
N ALA A 27 -5.87 17.93 -3.19
CA ALA A 27 -6.37 16.71 -2.54
C ALA A 27 -6.41 15.51 -3.51
N PRO A 28 -5.25 15.02 -4.01
CA PRO A 28 -5.17 13.82 -4.86
C PRO A 28 -5.81 12.58 -4.22
N TYR A 29 -6.10 12.65 -2.92
CA TYR A 29 -6.69 11.56 -2.15
C TYR A 29 -8.15 11.77 -1.73
N GLN A 30 -8.80 12.87 -2.09
CA GLN A 30 -10.17 13.12 -1.64
C GLN A 30 -11.12 11.96 -1.99
N LEU A 31 -11.04 11.43 -3.21
CA LEU A 31 -11.87 10.32 -3.65
C LEU A 31 -11.59 9.01 -2.90
N VAL A 32 -10.32 8.72 -2.60
CA VAL A 32 -9.93 7.50 -1.88
C VAL A 32 -10.23 7.61 -0.38
N GLU A 33 -10.10 8.79 0.21
CA GLU A 33 -10.52 9.09 1.59
C GLU A 33 -12.04 8.92 1.73
N GLN A 34 -12.81 9.45 0.77
CA GLN A 34 -14.25 9.29 0.72
C GLN A 34 -14.68 7.83 0.59
N LEU A 35 -14.00 7.06 -0.27
CA LEU A 35 -14.24 5.63 -0.41
C LEU A 35 -13.88 4.87 0.88
N ALA A 36 -12.74 5.19 1.51
CA ALA A 36 -12.32 4.57 2.77
C ALA A 36 -13.34 4.83 3.90
N SER A 37 -13.83 6.07 4.03
CA SER A 37 -14.87 6.43 5.00
C SER A 37 -16.20 5.71 4.75
N LEU A 38 -16.60 5.57 3.48
CA LEU A 38 -17.76 4.75 3.10
C LEU A 38 -17.56 3.30 3.53
N VAL A 39 -16.40 2.71 3.26
CA VAL A 39 -16.08 1.32 3.60
C VAL A 39 -16.12 1.10 5.12
N GLN A 40 -15.53 1.99 5.92
CA GLN A 40 -15.59 1.91 7.38
C GLN A 40 -17.04 1.88 7.90
N THR A 41 -17.92 2.68 7.29
CA THR A 41 -19.35 2.72 7.66
C THR A 41 -20.09 1.45 7.22
N VAL A 42 -19.85 1.01 5.98
CA VAL A 42 -20.54 -0.13 5.38
C VAL A 42 -20.09 -1.45 6.02
N ALA A 43 -18.83 -1.56 6.43
CA ALA A 43 -18.27 -2.73 7.10
C ALA A 43 -19.01 -3.08 8.40
N GLN A 44 -19.57 -2.08 9.11
CA GLN A 44 -20.34 -2.26 10.34
C GLN A 44 -21.66 -2.99 10.14
N LEU A 45 -22.19 -3.04 8.90
CA LEU A 45 -23.47 -3.67 8.60
C LEU A 45 -23.44 -5.22 8.71
N SER A 46 -22.27 -5.81 9.00
CA SER A 46 -22.07 -7.25 9.30
C SER A 46 -22.79 -8.19 8.34
N ARG A 47 -22.75 -7.86 7.05
CA ARG A 47 -23.40 -8.62 5.97
C ARG A 47 -22.62 -8.49 4.68
N GLU A 48 -22.92 -9.38 3.74
CA GLU A 48 -22.36 -9.33 2.40
C GLU A 48 -22.92 -8.15 1.60
N ILE A 49 -22.01 -7.35 1.04
CA ILE A 49 -22.31 -6.19 0.22
C ILE A 49 -21.35 -6.16 -0.97
N GLN A 50 -21.89 -5.96 -2.16
CA GLN A 50 -21.10 -5.76 -3.38
C GLN A 50 -20.86 -4.26 -3.60
N LEU A 51 -19.62 -3.83 -3.49
CA LEU A 51 -19.16 -2.47 -3.75
C LEU A 51 -18.55 -2.39 -5.16
N SER A 52 -19.24 -1.69 -6.07
CA SER A 52 -18.73 -1.39 -7.41
C SER A 52 -18.19 0.04 -7.44
N ILE A 53 -16.87 0.17 -7.58
CA ILE A 53 -16.15 1.43 -7.73
C ILE A 53 -16.11 1.78 -9.21
N ILE A 54 -16.63 2.95 -9.57
CA ILE A 54 -16.62 3.41 -10.96
C ILE A 54 -15.47 4.39 -11.12
N THR A 55 -14.81 4.36 -12.27
CA THR A 55 -13.80 5.35 -12.67
C THR A 55 -14.01 5.76 -14.13
N LEU A 56 -13.39 6.87 -14.54
CA LEU A 56 -13.38 7.35 -15.92
C LEU A 56 -11.95 7.50 -16.41
N ALA A 57 -11.51 6.57 -17.25
CA ALA A 57 -10.17 6.51 -17.82
C ALA A 57 -9.03 6.48 -16.79
N ALA A 58 -9.26 5.79 -15.67
CA ALA A 58 -8.20 5.47 -14.71
C ALA A 58 -7.23 4.41 -15.25
N LEU A 59 -7.71 3.54 -16.16
CA LEU A 59 -6.94 2.43 -16.72
C LEU A 59 -6.62 2.67 -18.21
N GLU A 60 -5.40 2.29 -18.60
CA GLU A 60 -4.99 2.23 -20.00
C GLU A 60 -5.44 0.90 -20.65
N VAL A 61 -6.10 0.98 -21.80
CA VAL A 61 -6.51 -0.19 -22.60
C VAL A 61 -5.91 -0.16 -24.00
N PHE A 62 -6.06 0.94 -24.74
CA PHE A 62 -5.54 1.04 -26.13
C PHE A 62 -4.34 1.98 -26.28
N GLY A 63 -4.04 2.78 -25.27
CA GLY A 63 -3.00 3.80 -25.33
C GLY A 63 -3.41 5.08 -26.05
N THR A 64 -4.68 5.21 -26.45
CA THR A 64 -5.18 6.36 -27.23
C THR A 64 -6.28 7.15 -26.52
N GLU A 65 -6.91 6.59 -25.50
CA GLU A 65 -7.82 7.31 -24.61
C GLU A 65 -7.06 8.44 -23.86
N PRO A 66 -7.72 9.35 -23.13
CA PRO A 66 -7.03 10.11 -22.08
C PRO A 66 -6.70 9.19 -20.88
N ILE A 67 -5.82 9.61 -19.98
CA ILE A 67 -5.56 8.95 -18.68
C ILE A 67 -5.88 9.95 -17.57
N ASP A 68 -6.65 9.51 -16.60
CA ASP A 68 -6.86 10.17 -15.32
C ASP A 68 -6.13 9.38 -14.22
N TRP A 69 -4.84 9.63 -14.10
CA TRP A 69 -3.95 8.87 -13.21
C TRP A 69 -4.29 9.06 -11.73
N GLN A 70 -4.96 10.16 -11.35
CA GLN A 70 -5.38 10.38 -9.97
C GLN A 70 -6.44 9.35 -9.54
N GLN A 71 -7.37 9.01 -10.45
CA GLN A 71 -8.38 7.98 -10.19
C GLN A 71 -7.78 6.57 -10.12
N ALA A 72 -6.57 6.33 -10.63
CA ALA A 72 -5.90 5.03 -10.52
C ALA A 72 -5.72 4.61 -9.04
N ALA A 73 -5.64 5.56 -8.11
CA ALA A 73 -5.59 5.31 -6.67
C ALA A 73 -6.73 4.41 -6.16
N LEU A 74 -7.92 4.52 -6.75
CA LEU A 74 -9.09 3.74 -6.36
C LEU A 74 -8.90 2.23 -6.62
N GLN A 75 -8.03 1.86 -7.56
CA GLN A 75 -7.68 0.47 -7.81
C GLN A 75 -6.91 -0.14 -6.62
N GLY A 76 -6.07 0.63 -5.92
CA GLY A 76 -5.39 0.14 -4.71
C GLY A 76 -6.38 -0.25 -3.62
N LEU A 77 -7.38 0.60 -3.36
CA LEU A 77 -8.46 0.28 -2.42
C LEU A 77 -9.32 -0.89 -2.90
N ASN A 78 -9.64 -0.97 -4.20
CA ASN A 78 -10.34 -2.12 -4.77
C ASN A 78 -9.64 -3.46 -4.43
N LEU A 79 -8.31 -3.48 -4.40
CA LEU A 79 -7.54 -4.66 -4.00
C LEU A 79 -7.64 -4.94 -2.50
N VAL A 80 -7.43 -3.92 -1.66
CA VAL A 80 -7.26 -4.03 -0.19
C VAL A 80 -8.57 -4.19 0.58
N ILE A 81 -9.65 -3.51 0.18
CA ILE A 81 -10.95 -3.56 0.87
C ILE A 81 -11.41 -5.00 1.18
N PRO A 82 -11.50 -5.94 0.21
CA PRO A 82 -11.94 -7.30 0.47
C PRO A 82 -10.93 -8.15 1.25
N GLN A 83 -9.67 -7.71 1.36
CA GLN A 83 -8.66 -8.41 2.18
C GLN A 83 -8.82 -8.08 3.66
N GLU A 84 -9.22 -6.84 3.97
CA GLU A 84 -9.49 -6.38 5.34
C GLU A 84 -10.93 -6.62 5.78
N TYR A 85 -11.87 -6.54 4.84
CA TYR A 85 -13.31 -6.75 5.05
C TYR A 85 -13.84 -7.81 4.06
N PRO A 86 -13.64 -9.12 4.34
CA PRO A 86 -14.03 -10.19 3.43
C PRO A 86 -15.52 -10.24 3.07
N GLN A 87 -16.38 -9.64 3.89
CA GLN A 87 -17.81 -9.48 3.61
C GLN A 87 -18.11 -8.45 2.51
N LEU A 88 -17.16 -7.60 2.16
CA LEU A 88 -17.30 -6.59 1.12
C LEU A 88 -16.68 -7.11 -0.17
N GLY A 89 -17.51 -7.59 -1.09
CA GLY A 89 -17.06 -7.87 -2.46
C GLY A 89 -16.76 -6.55 -3.16
N CYS A 90 -15.54 -6.34 -3.63
CA CYS A 90 -15.14 -5.09 -4.26
C CYS A 90 -14.69 -5.31 -5.70
N ARG A 91 -15.19 -4.48 -6.63
CA ARG A 91 -14.72 -4.43 -8.02
C ARG A 91 -14.60 -3.00 -8.51
N LEU A 92 -13.70 -2.79 -9.46
CA LEU A 92 -13.53 -1.54 -10.18
C LEU A 92 -14.00 -1.69 -11.64
N ILE A 93 -14.83 -0.75 -12.09
CA ILE A 93 -15.36 -0.67 -13.45
C ILE A 93 -14.95 0.67 -14.05
N ASP A 94 -13.98 0.63 -14.96
CA ASP A 94 -13.45 1.84 -15.59
C ASP A 94 -14.15 2.13 -16.92
N LEU A 95 -14.81 3.27 -17.01
CA LEU A 95 -15.70 3.63 -18.12
C LEU A 95 -15.03 4.63 -19.08
N GLN A 96 -15.64 4.80 -20.25
CA GLN A 96 -15.15 5.73 -21.25
C GLN A 96 -15.34 7.19 -20.77
N PRO A 97 -14.33 8.06 -20.91
CA PRO A 97 -14.32 9.39 -20.27
C PRO A 97 -15.09 10.47 -21.03
N SER A 98 -15.69 10.15 -22.18
CA SER A 98 -16.39 11.14 -23.03
C SER A 98 -17.84 11.37 -22.57
N ALA A 99 -18.28 12.63 -22.56
CA ALA A 99 -19.68 12.97 -22.29
C ALA A 99 -20.65 12.26 -23.27
N ASP A 100 -20.27 12.15 -24.54
CA ASP A 100 -21.06 11.46 -25.57
C ASP A 100 -21.22 9.96 -25.28
N SER A 101 -20.29 9.39 -24.50
CA SER A 101 -20.35 7.99 -24.09
C SER A 101 -21.26 7.74 -22.88
N ALA A 102 -21.77 8.78 -22.20
CA ALA A 102 -22.57 8.62 -20.97
C ALA A 102 -23.79 7.71 -21.14
N PRO A 103 -24.62 7.79 -22.21
CA PRO A 103 -25.73 6.86 -22.40
C PRO A 103 -25.28 5.41 -22.62
N GLN A 104 -24.13 5.21 -23.26
CA GLN A 104 -23.55 3.88 -23.47
C GLN A 104 -22.97 3.32 -22.17
N ASN A 105 -22.19 4.13 -21.45
CA ASN A 105 -21.64 3.83 -20.13
C ASN A 105 -22.75 3.43 -19.15
N ALA A 106 -23.86 4.17 -19.10
CA ALA A 106 -24.99 3.84 -18.22
C ALA A 106 -25.60 2.46 -18.56
N ARG A 107 -25.77 2.13 -19.85
CA ARG A 107 -26.27 0.82 -20.27
C ARG A 107 -25.31 -0.31 -19.92
N GLN A 108 -24.02 -0.13 -20.18
CA GLN A 108 -22.98 -1.12 -19.89
C GLN A 108 -22.83 -1.34 -18.39
N LEU A 109 -22.81 -0.25 -17.61
CA LEU A 109 -22.77 -0.33 -16.16
C LEU A 109 -23.99 -1.08 -15.62
N TRP A 110 -25.20 -0.73 -16.08
CA TRP A 110 -26.42 -1.43 -15.65
C TRP A 110 -26.37 -2.94 -15.97
N GLN A 111 -25.89 -3.32 -17.16
CA GLN A 111 -25.69 -4.72 -17.52
C GLN A 111 -24.67 -5.40 -16.62
N GLU A 112 -23.52 -4.74 -16.37
CA GLU A 112 -22.43 -5.27 -15.55
C GLU A 112 -22.83 -5.47 -14.08
N LEU A 113 -23.66 -4.58 -13.53
CA LEU A 113 -24.25 -4.67 -12.19
C LEU A 113 -25.20 -5.86 -12.02
N GLN A 114 -25.75 -6.38 -13.10
CA GLN A 114 -26.67 -7.53 -13.11
C GLN A 114 -25.97 -8.87 -13.31
N THR A 115 -24.70 -8.90 -13.71
CA THR A 115 -24.02 -10.18 -14.00
C THR A 115 -23.59 -10.89 -12.72
N SER A 116 -23.61 -12.21 -12.75
CA SER A 116 -22.98 -13.05 -11.74
C SER A 116 -21.46 -13.22 -11.96
N ASN A 117 -20.93 -12.74 -13.09
CA ASN A 117 -19.52 -12.84 -13.40
C ASN A 117 -18.75 -11.71 -12.71
N PHE A 118 -18.21 -12.01 -11.54
CA PHE A 118 -17.52 -11.04 -10.71
C PHE A 118 -16.03 -10.98 -11.07
N GLU A 119 -15.68 -10.02 -11.92
CA GLU A 119 -14.29 -9.68 -12.19
C GLU A 119 -13.87 -8.44 -11.43
N LYS A 120 -12.71 -8.50 -10.78
CA LYS A 120 -12.28 -7.47 -9.83
C LYS A 120 -11.94 -6.15 -10.49
N THR A 121 -11.41 -6.19 -11.71
CA THR A 121 -11.02 -5.00 -12.46
C THR A 121 -11.35 -5.18 -13.92
N ILE A 122 -12.23 -4.32 -14.41
CA ILE A 122 -12.67 -4.33 -15.79
C ILE A 122 -12.71 -2.91 -16.34
N ALA A 123 -12.63 -2.82 -17.66
CA ALA A 123 -12.78 -1.56 -18.38
C ALA A 123 -13.77 -1.71 -19.53
N TYR A 124 -14.56 -0.68 -19.77
CA TYR A 124 -15.35 -0.54 -20.98
C TYR A 124 -14.73 0.51 -21.89
N ARG A 125 -14.40 0.11 -23.13
CA ARG A 125 -13.84 0.98 -24.17
C ARG A 125 -14.41 0.65 -25.52
N ASN A 126 -14.87 1.66 -26.26
CA ASN A 126 -15.41 1.50 -27.61
C ASN A 126 -16.47 0.37 -27.70
N GLY A 127 -17.34 0.28 -26.68
CA GLY A 127 -18.39 -0.73 -26.63
C GLY A 127 -17.98 -2.14 -26.20
N ARG A 128 -16.69 -2.39 -25.91
CA ARG A 128 -16.17 -3.71 -25.50
C ARG A 128 -15.82 -3.74 -24.02
N ARG A 129 -16.00 -4.90 -23.39
CA ARG A 129 -15.58 -5.22 -22.03
C ARG A 129 -14.15 -5.79 -22.06
N TRP A 130 -13.29 -5.27 -21.23
CA TRP A 130 -11.90 -5.68 -21.05
C TRP A 130 -11.68 -6.08 -19.61
N GLN A 131 -10.78 -7.02 -19.39
CA GLN A 131 -10.41 -7.54 -18.07
C GLN A 131 -8.89 -7.41 -17.92
N LEU A 132 -8.46 -7.04 -16.71
CA LEU A 132 -7.04 -6.97 -16.39
C LEU A 132 -6.47 -8.39 -16.26
N GLU A 133 -5.42 -8.70 -17.01
CA GLU A 133 -4.69 -9.95 -16.93
C GLU A 133 -3.18 -9.71 -16.95
N TYR A 134 -2.43 -10.66 -16.40
CA TYR A 134 -0.97 -10.63 -16.37
C TYR A 134 -0.42 -11.77 -17.21
N SER A 135 0.42 -11.44 -18.18
CA SER A 135 1.08 -12.42 -19.04
C SER A 135 2.55 -12.58 -18.65
N PRO A 136 3.05 -13.81 -18.46
CA PRO A 136 4.47 -14.02 -18.19
C PRO A 136 5.30 -13.62 -19.42
N VAL A 137 6.31 -12.78 -19.21
CA VAL A 137 7.27 -12.41 -20.25
C VAL A 137 8.59 -13.08 -19.93
N ARG A 138 9.08 -13.95 -20.83
CA ARG A 138 10.39 -14.58 -20.67
C ARG A 138 11.45 -13.66 -21.25
N LEU A 139 12.25 -13.07 -20.36
CA LEU A 139 13.38 -12.21 -20.74
C LEU A 139 14.63 -13.06 -20.80
N GLU A 140 15.26 -13.13 -21.98
CA GLU A 140 16.57 -13.75 -22.12
C GLU A 140 17.59 -13.06 -21.21
N ALA A 141 18.58 -13.82 -20.75
CA ALA A 141 19.67 -13.22 -19.99
C ALA A 141 20.36 -12.19 -20.88
N ALA A 142 20.47 -10.97 -20.38
CA ALA A 142 21.20 -9.92 -21.07
C ALA A 142 22.60 -10.41 -21.41
N SER A 143 22.97 -10.44 -22.69
CA SER A 143 24.36 -10.71 -23.06
C SER A 143 25.25 -9.65 -22.39
N HIS A 144 26.30 -10.06 -21.68
CA HIS A 144 27.16 -9.15 -20.89
C HIS A 144 27.65 -7.92 -21.68
N ASN A 145 27.73 -8.02 -23.01
CA ASN A 145 28.16 -6.92 -23.89
C ASN A 145 27.06 -5.95 -24.36
N GLN A 146 25.76 -6.28 -24.31
CA GLN A 146 24.69 -5.36 -24.77
C GLN A 146 24.27 -4.36 -23.69
N LEU A 147 24.31 -4.76 -22.41
CA LEU A 147 24.17 -3.83 -21.29
C LEU A 147 25.30 -2.79 -21.29
N ALA A 148 26.54 -3.20 -21.59
CA ALA A 148 27.70 -2.32 -21.66
C ALA A 148 27.57 -1.20 -22.71
N THR A 149 26.88 -1.45 -23.84
CA THR A 149 26.59 -0.40 -24.85
C THR A 149 25.48 0.58 -24.43
N GLN A 150 24.59 0.18 -23.52
CA GLN A 150 23.58 1.07 -22.92
C GLN A 150 24.13 1.86 -21.73
N ARG A 151 25.25 1.43 -21.13
CA ARG A 151 25.85 1.98 -19.91
C ARG A 151 26.90 3.07 -20.14
N LYS A 152 27.17 3.45 -21.40
CA LYS A 152 27.99 4.64 -21.70
C LYS A 152 27.11 5.88 -21.64
N GLY A 153 27.17 6.63 -20.55
CA GLY A 153 26.36 7.83 -20.39
C GLY A 153 26.24 8.29 -18.95
N THR A 154 25.55 9.42 -18.75
CA THR A 154 25.24 9.95 -17.42
C THR A 154 23.89 9.39 -16.94
N PHE A 155 23.83 8.76 -15.78
CA PHE A 155 22.63 8.19 -15.18
C PHE A 155 22.31 8.89 -13.89
N PHE A 156 21.04 9.24 -13.72
CA PHE A 156 20.57 9.92 -12.54
C PHE A 156 19.75 8.93 -11.71
N VAL A 157 20.07 8.78 -10.42
CA VAL A 157 19.23 8.09 -9.44
C VAL A 157 18.64 9.15 -8.52
N VAL A 158 17.32 9.25 -8.52
CA VAL A 158 16.55 10.30 -7.86
C VAL A 158 15.57 9.68 -6.87
N GLY A 159 15.49 10.23 -5.65
CA GLY A 159 14.47 9.85 -4.66
C GLY A 159 15.07 9.36 -3.35
N ASP A 160 14.36 8.46 -2.66
CA ASP A 160 14.78 7.97 -1.35
C ASP A 160 15.83 6.84 -1.46
N LEU A 161 17.09 7.17 -1.19
CA LEU A 161 18.20 6.20 -1.19
C LEU A 161 18.30 5.37 0.09
N SER A 162 17.43 5.58 1.07
CA SER A 162 17.28 4.61 2.16
C SER A 162 16.61 3.33 1.66
N SER A 163 15.84 3.40 0.55
CA SER A 163 15.22 2.25 -0.10
C SER A 163 16.24 1.24 -0.63
N GLU A 164 15.94 -0.04 -0.48
CA GLU A 164 16.78 -1.15 -0.93
C GLU A 164 16.95 -1.13 -2.46
N ILE A 165 15.91 -0.75 -3.19
CA ILE A 165 15.91 -0.68 -4.66
C ILE A 165 16.76 0.48 -5.17
N GLY A 166 16.62 1.67 -4.57
CA GLY A 166 17.45 2.84 -4.89
C GLY A 166 18.93 2.56 -4.64
N LYS A 167 19.25 1.90 -3.51
CA LYS A 167 20.62 1.44 -3.21
C LYS A 167 21.12 0.43 -4.25
N ALA A 168 20.32 -0.59 -4.57
CA ALA A 168 20.71 -1.61 -5.55
C ALA A 168 21.05 -0.98 -6.91
N TRP A 169 20.22 -0.05 -7.41
CA TRP A 169 20.49 0.67 -8.65
C TRP A 169 21.75 1.53 -8.58
N ALA A 170 21.91 2.34 -7.52
CA ALA A 170 23.08 3.20 -7.37
C ALA A 170 24.37 2.40 -7.27
N MET A 171 24.39 1.34 -6.44
CA MET A 171 25.55 0.46 -6.25
C MET A 171 25.92 -0.28 -7.53
N ALA A 172 24.93 -0.79 -8.26
CA ALA A 172 25.17 -1.48 -9.51
C ALA A 172 25.74 -0.53 -10.57
N LEU A 173 25.18 0.67 -10.71
CA LEU A 173 25.69 1.70 -11.64
C LEU A 173 27.12 2.15 -11.30
N LEU A 174 27.51 2.19 -10.03
CA LEU A 174 28.90 2.46 -9.63
C LEU A 174 29.89 1.41 -10.11
N GLN A 175 29.46 0.15 -10.21
CA GLN A 175 30.29 -0.94 -10.70
C GLN A 175 30.40 -0.97 -12.23
N GLU A 176 29.65 -0.13 -12.95
CA GLU A 176 29.67 -0.07 -14.41
C GLU A 176 30.76 0.89 -14.92
N PRO A 177 31.83 0.41 -15.57
CA PRO A 177 33.01 1.24 -15.88
C PRO A 177 32.73 2.43 -16.80
N ALA A 178 31.66 2.38 -17.60
CA ALA A 178 31.30 3.41 -18.58
C ALA A 178 30.17 4.35 -18.12
N ALA A 179 29.60 4.11 -16.93
CA ALA A 179 28.47 4.87 -16.42
C ALA A 179 28.95 5.99 -15.51
N LYS A 180 28.49 7.22 -15.78
CA LYS A 180 28.63 8.33 -14.84
C LYS A 180 27.36 8.40 -14.01
N LEU A 181 27.48 8.20 -12.70
CA LEU A 181 26.37 8.24 -11.77
C LEU A 181 26.23 9.64 -11.14
N VAL A 182 25.01 10.15 -11.19
CA VAL A 182 24.56 11.31 -10.43
C VAL A 182 23.47 10.84 -9.48
N VAL A 183 23.58 11.21 -8.21
CA VAL A 183 22.66 10.77 -7.16
C VAL A 183 22.03 12.00 -6.51
N ILE A 184 20.70 12.08 -6.54
CA ILE A 184 19.91 13.16 -5.94
C ILE A 184 18.96 12.54 -4.93
N ASN A 185 19.18 12.83 -3.65
CA ASN A 185 18.46 12.21 -2.56
C ASN A 185 17.35 13.13 -2.04
N THR A 186 16.15 12.59 -1.84
CA THR A 186 15.01 13.37 -1.32
C THR A 186 14.67 13.04 0.14
N ASN A 187 15.43 12.15 0.78
CA ASN A 187 15.23 11.77 2.17
C ASN A 187 16.40 12.24 3.06
N PRO A 188 16.21 13.25 3.93
CA PRO A 188 17.29 13.78 4.76
C PRO A 188 17.83 12.77 5.79
N GLU A 189 17.10 11.68 6.07
CA GLU A 189 17.48 10.67 7.06
C GLU A 189 18.40 9.56 6.50
N VAL A 190 18.84 9.66 5.25
CA VAL A 190 19.75 8.69 4.65
C VAL A 190 21.08 8.64 5.42
N SER A 191 21.57 7.43 5.67
CA SER A 191 22.82 7.18 6.41
C SER A 191 24.00 7.97 5.84
N GLU A 192 24.65 8.76 6.72
CA GLU A 192 25.90 9.46 6.40
C GLU A 192 26.97 8.50 5.88
N GLN A 193 26.99 7.23 6.34
CA GLN A 193 27.93 6.23 5.86
C GLN A 193 27.71 5.89 4.39
N LEU A 194 26.45 5.72 3.97
CA LEU A 194 26.11 5.47 2.57
C LEU A 194 26.49 6.68 1.71
N LEU A 195 26.13 7.89 2.15
CA LEU A 195 26.50 9.11 1.45
C LEU A 195 28.02 9.24 1.34
N THR A 196 28.76 8.97 2.41
CA THR A 196 30.23 9.00 2.44
C THR A 196 30.83 7.93 1.54
N PHE A 197 30.26 6.74 1.50
CA PHE A 197 30.69 5.66 0.62
C PHE A 197 30.51 6.04 -0.85
N LEU A 198 29.34 6.56 -1.23
CA LEU A 198 29.07 7.03 -2.58
C LEU A 198 30.07 8.14 -2.96
N LYS A 199 30.29 9.12 -2.07
CA LYS A 199 31.25 10.22 -2.28
C LYS A 199 32.70 9.75 -2.48
N ASN A 200 33.13 8.75 -1.73
CA ASN A 200 34.53 8.29 -1.71
C ASN A 200 34.79 7.10 -2.63
N SER A 201 33.83 6.70 -3.47
CA SER A 201 33.99 5.55 -4.34
C SER A 201 35.17 5.78 -5.33
N PRO A 202 36.19 4.89 -5.32
CA PRO A 202 37.46 5.10 -6.02
C PRO A 202 37.40 4.85 -7.55
N THR A 203 36.23 4.55 -8.12
CA THR A 203 36.01 4.46 -9.57
C THR A 203 36.05 5.86 -10.18
N HIS A 204 37.26 6.30 -10.53
CA HIS A 204 37.60 7.61 -11.12
C HIS A 204 36.60 8.10 -12.17
N ASP A 205 36.27 9.40 -12.11
CA ASP A 205 35.42 10.19 -13.03
C ASP A 205 33.89 9.96 -13.00
N ASN A 206 33.40 8.93 -12.30
CA ASN A 206 32.01 8.46 -12.43
C ASN A 206 31.04 8.89 -11.33
N VAL A 207 31.47 9.63 -10.29
CA VAL A 207 30.55 10.06 -9.22
C VAL A 207 30.48 11.56 -9.18
N ALA A 208 29.26 12.07 -9.29
CA ALA A 208 29.01 13.44 -8.92
C ALA A 208 27.88 13.58 -7.90
N GLU A 209 28.28 14.17 -6.77
CA GLU A 209 27.45 14.59 -5.65
C GLU A 209 26.56 15.78 -6.07
N LEU A 210 25.27 15.78 -5.71
CA LEU A 210 24.69 16.89 -4.95
C LEU A 210 23.22 16.66 -4.49
N LEU A 211 22.98 17.21 -3.30
CA LEU A 211 21.70 17.68 -2.72
C LEU A 211 20.78 16.62 -2.12
N SER A 212 20.81 16.54 -0.78
CA SER A 212 19.60 16.29 -0.01
C SER A 212 18.65 17.44 -0.34
N VAL A 213 17.52 17.13 -0.94
CA VAL A 213 16.51 18.13 -1.23
C VAL A 213 15.57 18.21 -0.03
N ASP A 214 15.50 19.38 0.62
CA ASP A 214 14.64 19.60 1.79
C ASP A 214 13.14 19.61 1.42
N SER A 215 12.80 19.83 0.13
CA SER A 215 11.43 19.74 -0.38
C SER A 215 11.36 19.35 -1.86
N SER A 216 10.32 18.61 -2.26
CA SER A 216 10.12 18.23 -3.68
C SER A 216 10.05 19.43 -4.62
N ASP A 217 9.66 20.62 -4.15
CA ASP A 217 9.53 21.83 -4.97
C ASP A 217 10.86 22.31 -5.57
N GLN A 218 11.97 22.07 -4.89
CA GLN A 218 13.32 22.44 -5.38
C GLN A 218 13.87 21.41 -6.37
N LEU A 219 13.26 20.23 -6.50
CA LEU A 219 13.84 19.10 -7.21
C LEU A 219 14.14 19.40 -8.69
N VAL A 220 13.30 20.20 -9.37
CA VAL A 220 13.52 20.57 -10.78
C VAL A 220 14.79 21.41 -10.93
N GLU A 221 15.00 22.39 -10.06
CA GLU A 221 16.19 23.26 -10.09
C GLU A 221 17.46 22.44 -9.85
N VAL A 222 17.42 21.52 -8.88
CA VAL A 222 18.52 20.58 -8.59
C VAL A 222 18.84 19.69 -9.79
N LEU A 223 17.82 19.12 -10.43
CA LEU A 223 17.99 18.29 -11.63
C LEU A 223 18.61 19.08 -12.80
N GLN A 224 18.17 20.32 -13.00
CA GLN A 224 18.70 21.21 -14.04
C GLN A 224 20.15 21.62 -13.75
N GLU A 225 20.49 21.94 -12.50
CA GLU A 225 21.86 22.22 -12.07
C GLU A 225 22.76 21.00 -12.33
N ALA A 226 22.34 19.82 -11.86
CA ALA A 226 23.06 18.58 -12.09
C ALA A 226 23.27 18.29 -13.59
N GLN A 227 22.26 18.51 -14.42
CA GLN A 227 22.39 18.39 -15.88
C GLN A 227 23.39 19.41 -16.46
N SER A 228 23.43 20.64 -15.95
CA SER A 228 24.37 21.67 -16.42
C SER A 228 25.83 21.31 -16.14
N VAL A 229 26.09 20.63 -15.01
CA VAL A 229 27.45 20.25 -14.60
C VAL A 229 27.87 18.90 -15.19
N PHE A 230 26.95 17.92 -15.24
CA PHE A 230 27.27 16.54 -15.59
C PHE A 230 26.79 16.08 -16.96
N GLY A 231 26.06 16.94 -17.68
CA GLY A 231 25.45 16.66 -18.97
C GLY A 231 24.06 16.07 -18.84
N ALA A 232 23.33 16.04 -19.96
CA ALA A 232 21.98 15.47 -20.01
C ALA A 232 21.98 13.97 -19.63
N PRO A 233 21.00 13.51 -18.84
CA PRO A 233 20.92 12.11 -18.45
C PRO A 233 20.59 11.22 -19.65
N THR A 234 21.34 10.14 -19.79
CA THR A 234 21.02 9.03 -20.71
C THR A 234 19.81 8.25 -20.19
N GLY A 235 19.70 8.08 -18.88
CA GLY A 235 18.57 7.44 -18.22
C GLY A 235 18.38 7.94 -16.79
N LEU A 236 17.13 7.91 -16.33
CA LEU A 236 16.73 8.27 -14.98
C LEU A 236 16.18 7.05 -14.25
N PHE A 237 16.54 6.90 -12.99
CA PHE A 237 15.98 5.94 -12.06
C PHE A 237 15.30 6.71 -10.93
N VAL A 238 14.02 6.46 -10.70
CA VAL A 238 13.24 7.12 -9.64
C VAL A 238 12.86 6.09 -8.60
N CYS A 239 13.39 6.25 -7.40
CA CYS A 239 13.15 5.38 -6.26
C CYS A 239 12.31 6.09 -5.20
N SER A 240 11.61 5.34 -4.38
CA SER A 240 10.76 5.88 -3.32
C SER A 240 10.79 4.97 -2.08
N PRO A 241 10.42 5.47 -0.90
CA PRO A 241 10.46 4.64 0.30
C PRO A 241 9.54 3.41 0.15
N THR A 242 10.01 2.27 0.62
CA THR A 242 9.21 1.06 0.81
C THR A 242 8.17 1.27 1.92
N THR A 243 7.37 0.24 2.23
CA THR A 243 6.35 0.35 3.29
C THR A 243 6.97 0.54 4.68
N ASN A 244 6.44 1.51 5.41
CA ASN A 244 6.69 1.79 6.82
C ASN A 244 5.39 2.22 7.55
N GLU A 245 5.50 2.47 8.85
CA GLU A 245 4.38 2.88 9.73
C GLU A 245 3.68 4.19 9.31
N GLN A 246 4.40 5.09 8.64
CA GLN A 246 3.83 6.33 8.13
C GLN A 246 3.06 6.08 6.83
N SER A 247 3.50 5.14 6.00
CA SER A 247 2.91 4.86 4.68
C SER A 247 1.72 3.89 4.70
N ALA A 248 1.58 3.08 5.75
CA ALA A 248 0.65 1.97 5.79
C ALA A 248 -0.11 1.92 7.12
N ALA A 249 -1.40 1.62 7.05
CA ALA A 249 -2.26 1.37 8.19
C ALA A 249 -3.50 0.58 7.72
N PRO A 250 -4.07 -0.30 8.57
CA PRO A 250 -5.39 -0.86 8.32
C PRO A 250 -6.41 0.22 7.97
N LEU A 251 -7.36 -0.08 7.09
CA LEU A 251 -8.37 0.88 6.62
C LEU A 251 -9.14 1.52 7.77
N ALA A 252 -9.42 0.79 8.85
CA ALA A 252 -10.07 1.32 10.05
C ALA A 252 -9.24 2.39 10.80
N LEU A 253 -7.92 2.38 10.63
CA LEU A 253 -6.96 3.24 11.33
C LEU A 253 -6.29 4.24 10.39
N LEU A 254 -6.64 4.23 9.11
CA LEU A 254 -6.01 5.06 8.10
C LEU A 254 -6.34 6.54 8.35
N LYS A 255 -5.29 7.37 8.50
CA LYS A 255 -5.40 8.81 8.79
C LYS A 255 -4.92 9.65 7.61
N GLN A 256 -5.27 10.93 7.62
CA GLN A 256 -4.78 11.91 6.63
C GLN A 256 -3.25 11.90 6.50
N GLN A 257 -2.54 11.79 7.63
CA GLN A 257 -1.09 11.77 7.65
C GLN A 257 -0.48 10.61 6.85
N ASN A 258 -1.16 9.47 6.76
CA ASN A 258 -0.70 8.34 5.95
C ASN A 258 -0.78 8.66 4.45
N TRP A 259 -1.84 9.33 4.03
CA TRP A 259 -2.02 9.80 2.66
C TRP A 259 -0.98 10.87 2.31
N ASP A 260 -0.87 11.90 3.14
CA ASP A 260 0.07 13.00 2.95
C ASP A 260 1.52 12.48 2.84
N TYR A 261 1.93 11.58 3.74
CA TYR A 261 3.25 10.97 3.68
C TYR A 261 3.49 10.24 2.35
N ASN A 262 2.54 9.43 1.88
CA ASN A 262 2.70 8.72 0.62
C ASN A 262 2.78 9.66 -0.59
N TYR A 263 2.01 10.76 -0.61
CA TYR A 263 2.13 11.73 -1.71
C TYR A 263 3.47 12.45 -1.68
N GLN A 264 3.86 13.01 -0.54
CA GLN A 264 5.10 13.78 -0.40
C GLN A 264 6.33 12.92 -0.69
N SER A 265 6.35 11.68 -0.21
CA SER A 265 7.50 10.78 -0.36
C SER A 265 7.59 10.06 -1.72
N LYS A 266 6.51 10.06 -2.53
CA LYS A 266 6.46 9.27 -3.78
C LYS A 266 6.01 10.09 -4.99
N ILE A 267 4.80 10.65 -4.93
CA ILE A 267 4.16 11.32 -6.07
C ILE A 267 4.78 12.68 -6.34
N ALA A 268 4.98 13.49 -5.30
CA ALA A 268 5.49 14.85 -5.45
C ALA A 268 6.84 14.90 -6.17
N ALA A 269 7.77 14.01 -5.80
CA ALA A 269 9.06 13.87 -6.49
C ALA A 269 8.90 13.39 -7.95
N LEU A 270 8.01 12.42 -8.19
CA LEU A 270 7.77 11.87 -9.53
C LEU A 270 7.15 12.90 -10.49
N GLU A 271 6.24 13.75 -10.02
CA GLU A 271 5.67 14.87 -10.79
C GLU A 271 6.78 15.84 -11.22
N LYS A 272 7.72 16.15 -10.32
CA LYS A 272 8.86 17.04 -10.60
C LYS A 272 9.88 16.42 -11.55
N VAL A 273 10.12 15.11 -11.45
CA VAL A 273 10.90 14.39 -12.47
C VAL A 273 10.19 14.47 -13.82
N ALA A 274 8.87 14.31 -13.87
CA ALA A 274 8.13 14.41 -15.12
C ALA A 274 8.21 15.79 -15.77
N GLU A 275 8.21 16.87 -14.98
CA GLU A 275 8.46 18.24 -15.45
C GLU A 275 9.87 18.36 -16.08
N PHE A 276 10.90 17.87 -15.40
CA PHE A 276 12.29 17.91 -15.87
C PHE A 276 12.52 17.11 -17.17
N VAL A 277 11.89 15.94 -17.30
CA VAL A 277 12.08 15.04 -18.44
C VAL A 277 11.60 15.65 -19.76
N VAL A 278 10.66 16.61 -19.74
CA VAL A 278 10.20 17.33 -20.94
C VAL A 278 11.37 17.93 -21.72
N GLU A 279 12.29 18.59 -21.03
CA GLU A 279 13.46 19.23 -21.65
C GLU A 279 14.67 18.29 -21.70
N ALA A 280 14.92 17.53 -20.64
CA ALA A 280 16.09 16.65 -20.54
C ALA A 280 16.06 15.49 -21.55
N SER A 281 14.85 15.02 -21.91
CA SER A 281 14.61 13.95 -22.90
C SER A 281 15.55 12.73 -22.78
N PRO A 282 15.72 12.14 -21.57
CA PRO A 282 16.47 10.90 -21.41
C PRO A 282 15.89 9.77 -22.27
N ARG A 283 16.72 8.77 -22.60
CA ARG A 283 16.26 7.60 -23.37
C ARG A 283 15.18 6.84 -22.62
N PHE A 284 15.29 6.76 -21.29
CA PHE A 284 14.30 6.12 -20.44
C PHE A 284 14.19 6.75 -19.05
N VAL A 285 13.05 6.52 -18.41
CA VAL A 285 12.81 6.76 -16.99
C VAL A 285 12.31 5.46 -16.38
N CYS A 286 13.05 4.92 -15.42
CA CYS A 286 12.74 3.67 -14.70
C CYS A 286 12.24 4.01 -13.30
N VAL A 287 10.98 3.74 -13.02
CA VAL A 287 10.30 4.16 -11.80
C VAL A 287 10.00 2.95 -10.93
N GLN A 288 10.35 3.05 -9.65
CA GLN A 288 9.98 2.08 -8.64
C GLN A 288 8.47 2.16 -8.37
N SER A 289 7.77 1.05 -8.57
CA SER A 289 6.44 0.77 -8.03
C SER A 289 6.55 -0.41 -7.05
N SER A 290 5.44 -1.00 -6.66
CA SER A 290 5.39 -2.06 -5.65
C SER A 290 4.48 -3.20 -6.08
N MET A 291 4.80 -4.42 -5.63
CA MET A 291 3.91 -5.58 -5.70
C MET A 291 2.54 -5.30 -5.07
N SER A 292 2.42 -4.32 -4.16
CA SER A 292 1.12 -3.91 -3.60
C SER A 292 0.15 -3.32 -4.62
N ALA A 293 0.63 -2.72 -5.72
CA ALA A 293 -0.22 -2.30 -6.84
C ALA A 293 -0.74 -3.49 -7.69
N VAL A 294 -0.23 -4.69 -7.46
CA VAL A 294 -0.69 -5.90 -8.14
C VAL A 294 -1.55 -6.75 -7.22
N LEU A 295 -1.10 -6.94 -5.99
CA LEU A 295 -1.69 -7.87 -5.04
C LEU A 295 -2.51 -7.19 -3.95
N GLY A 296 -2.41 -5.87 -3.78
CA GLY A 296 -2.87 -5.20 -2.57
C GLY A 296 -1.99 -5.59 -1.38
N GLY A 297 -2.62 -5.69 -0.22
CA GLY A 297 -1.99 -6.08 1.03
C GLY A 297 -2.76 -5.48 2.20
N ILE A 298 -2.89 -6.25 3.27
CA ILE A 298 -3.60 -5.79 4.46
C ILE A 298 -2.81 -4.66 5.11
N GLY A 299 -3.48 -3.53 5.38
CA GLY A 299 -2.86 -2.30 5.82
C GLY A 299 -2.24 -1.46 4.71
N PHE A 300 -2.26 -1.91 3.45
CA PHE A 300 -1.61 -1.21 2.34
C PHE A 300 -2.58 -0.32 1.56
N GLY A 301 -3.74 0.05 2.13
CA GLY A 301 -4.74 0.86 1.42
C GLY A 301 -4.16 2.13 0.77
N ALA A 302 -3.50 2.99 1.55
CA ALA A 302 -2.83 4.17 1.02
C ALA A 302 -1.61 3.84 0.16
N TYR A 303 -0.74 2.93 0.62
CA TYR A 303 0.48 2.57 -0.10
C TYR A 303 0.20 1.98 -1.50
N ALA A 304 -0.73 1.03 -1.62
CA ALA A 304 -1.15 0.43 -2.88
C ALA A 304 -1.83 1.45 -3.80
N ALA A 305 -2.68 2.32 -3.24
CA ALA A 305 -3.31 3.40 -3.99
C ALA A 305 -2.27 4.35 -4.60
N THR A 306 -1.26 4.74 -3.83
CA THR A 306 -0.16 5.59 -4.33
C THR A 306 0.68 4.90 -5.40
N ASN A 307 1.00 3.61 -5.25
CA ASN A 307 1.73 2.89 -6.30
C ASN A 307 0.93 2.76 -7.61
N HIS A 308 -0.40 2.60 -7.53
CA HIS A 308 -1.25 2.70 -8.74
C HIS A 308 -1.22 4.08 -9.39
N GLN A 309 -1.11 5.16 -8.60
CA GLN A 309 -0.94 6.51 -9.16
C GLN A 309 0.42 6.66 -9.85
N ILE A 310 1.49 6.07 -9.32
CA ILE A 310 2.80 5.99 -9.98
C ILE A 310 2.64 5.34 -11.36
N ASP A 311 1.98 4.18 -11.42
CA ASP A 311 1.76 3.45 -12.67
C ASP A 311 0.90 4.24 -13.67
N GLY A 312 -0.14 4.93 -13.18
CA GLY A 312 -0.97 5.83 -13.97
C GLY A 312 -0.18 7.03 -14.52
N LEU A 313 0.68 7.64 -13.71
CA LEU A 313 1.53 8.76 -14.12
C LEU A 313 2.57 8.34 -15.16
N VAL A 314 3.19 7.17 -14.99
CA VAL A 314 4.08 6.56 -16.00
C VAL A 314 3.34 6.35 -17.33
N SER A 315 2.12 5.82 -17.27
CA SER A 315 1.28 5.62 -18.46
C SER A 315 0.91 6.95 -19.13
N LEU A 316 0.64 8.00 -18.34
CA LEU A 316 0.39 9.34 -18.84
C LEU A 316 1.62 9.93 -19.55
N GLN A 317 2.83 9.78 -18.97
CA GLN A 317 4.04 10.33 -19.56
C GLN A 317 4.40 9.65 -20.87
N ASN A 318 4.18 8.33 -20.99
CA ASN A 318 4.36 7.61 -22.25
C ASN A 318 3.46 8.13 -23.40
N ARG A 319 2.39 8.88 -23.09
CA ARG A 319 1.54 9.54 -24.11
C ARG A 319 1.94 10.97 -24.42
N ARG A 320 2.62 11.63 -23.47
CA ARG A 320 2.96 13.06 -23.55
C ARG A 320 4.39 13.30 -24.05
N GLN A 321 5.28 12.35 -23.82
CA GLN A 321 6.72 12.54 -23.98
C GLN A 321 7.34 11.45 -24.87
N LEU A 322 8.50 11.76 -25.45
CA LEU A 322 9.27 10.80 -26.26
C LEU A 322 10.13 9.86 -25.40
N SER A 323 10.49 10.28 -24.18
CA SER A 323 11.21 9.44 -23.23
C SER A 323 10.38 8.19 -22.91
N ARG A 324 11.04 7.05 -22.83
CA ARG A 324 10.38 5.78 -22.50
C ARG A 324 10.24 5.64 -20.99
N TRP A 325 9.01 5.68 -20.48
CA TRP A 325 8.75 5.47 -19.06
C TRP A 325 8.37 4.02 -18.76
N VAL A 326 9.00 3.48 -17.73
CA VAL A 326 8.77 2.12 -17.24
C VAL A 326 8.54 2.15 -15.74
N SER A 327 7.47 1.51 -15.25
CA SER A 327 7.33 1.20 -13.82
C SER A 327 7.61 -0.28 -13.57
N ILE A 328 8.24 -0.58 -12.44
CA ILE A 328 8.52 -1.96 -12.03
C ILE A 328 7.93 -2.21 -10.65
N HIS A 329 7.05 -3.21 -10.56
CA HIS A 329 6.47 -3.69 -9.32
C HIS A 329 7.44 -4.68 -8.67
N TRP A 330 8.07 -4.23 -7.58
CA TRP A 330 9.03 -5.03 -6.83
C TRP A 330 8.39 -5.71 -5.63
N ASP A 331 8.87 -6.92 -5.34
CA ASP A 331 8.64 -7.59 -4.07
C ASP A 331 9.62 -7.07 -3.00
N LEU A 332 9.62 -7.70 -1.82
CA LEU A 332 10.61 -7.43 -0.77
C LEU A 332 12.03 -7.64 -1.28
N VAL A 333 12.93 -6.75 -0.87
CA VAL A 333 14.36 -6.80 -1.20
C VAL A 333 15.14 -6.92 0.09
N ASP A 334 16.15 -7.79 0.11
CA ASP A 334 17.03 -7.96 1.25
C ASP A 334 17.82 -6.67 1.52
N SER A 335 17.73 -6.16 2.75
CA SER A 335 18.41 -4.95 3.20
C SER A 335 19.86 -5.20 3.63
N GLY A 336 20.28 -6.47 3.77
CA GLY A 336 21.64 -6.87 4.12
C GLY A 336 22.06 -6.52 5.55
N GLN A 337 21.15 -6.02 6.39
CA GLN A 337 21.38 -5.89 7.83
C GLN A 337 21.02 -7.22 8.51
N GLU A 338 21.91 -7.75 9.35
CA GLU A 338 21.49 -8.77 10.34
C GLU A 338 20.28 -8.19 11.06
N VAL A 339 19.16 -8.92 11.02
CA VAL A 339 17.97 -8.60 11.79
C VAL A 339 18.34 -8.74 13.27
N SER A 340 18.93 -7.70 13.85
CA SER A 340 18.88 -7.54 15.29
C SER A 340 17.40 -7.35 15.61
N HIS A 341 16.87 -8.17 16.52
CA HIS A 341 15.46 -8.22 16.94
C HIS A 341 15.02 -6.92 17.65
N ALA A 342 15.16 -5.78 16.99
CA ALA A 342 14.77 -4.47 17.45
C ALA A 342 13.84 -3.84 16.40
N GLY A 343 12.55 -4.15 16.51
CA GLY A 343 11.46 -3.51 15.76
C GLY A 343 10.68 -4.44 14.85
N GLU A 344 9.93 -5.39 15.42
CA GLU A 344 8.95 -6.23 14.73
C GLU A 344 7.70 -5.42 14.31
N ASN A 345 7.84 -4.50 13.34
CA ASN A 345 6.72 -3.77 12.74
C ASN A 345 6.57 -4.01 11.23
N GLN A 346 7.18 -5.06 10.68
CA GLN A 346 6.91 -5.47 9.29
C GLN A 346 5.89 -6.62 9.24
N VAL A 347 4.81 -6.35 8.52
CA VAL A 347 3.60 -7.16 8.40
C VAL A 347 3.82 -8.32 7.42
N GLY A 348 3.66 -9.55 7.91
CA GLY A 348 3.63 -10.77 7.12
C GLY A 348 4.81 -11.69 7.43
N VAL A 349 4.55 -12.97 7.68
CA VAL A 349 5.61 -13.99 7.57
C VAL A 349 6.11 -13.90 6.13
N VAL A 350 7.28 -13.31 5.95
CA VAL A 350 7.92 -13.26 4.65
C VAL A 350 8.31 -14.70 4.33
N GLU A 351 7.61 -15.32 3.39
CA GLU A 351 8.09 -16.57 2.78
C GLU A 351 9.47 -16.22 2.19
N GLU A 352 10.58 -16.77 2.72
CA GLU A 352 11.96 -16.47 2.26
C GLU A 352 12.08 -16.52 0.72
N ASP A 353 11.27 -17.37 0.09
CA ASP A 353 11.17 -17.55 -1.36
C ASP A 353 10.78 -16.30 -2.17
N VAL A 354 10.27 -15.23 -1.54
CA VAL A 354 9.84 -13.99 -2.23
C VAL A 354 10.87 -12.86 -2.17
N VAL A 355 11.88 -12.95 -1.30
CA VAL A 355 12.87 -11.87 -1.09
C VAL A 355 13.89 -11.84 -2.22
N LEU A 356 14.08 -10.66 -2.80
CA LEU A 356 15.04 -10.41 -3.88
C LEU A 356 16.39 -9.94 -3.31
N SER A 357 17.49 -10.39 -3.90
CA SER A 357 18.80 -9.79 -3.64
C SER A 357 18.99 -8.51 -4.47
N ALA A 358 19.95 -7.67 -4.08
CA ALA A 358 20.32 -6.47 -4.87
C ALA A 358 20.77 -6.83 -6.30
N ASP A 359 21.47 -7.95 -6.47
CA ASP A 359 21.90 -8.44 -7.79
C ASP A 359 20.70 -8.88 -8.64
N GLU A 360 19.71 -9.56 -8.06
CA GLU A 360 18.47 -9.94 -8.75
C GLU A 360 17.66 -8.70 -9.18
N VAL A 361 17.62 -7.66 -8.33
CA VAL A 361 17.00 -6.36 -8.67
C VAL A 361 17.69 -5.72 -9.88
N TRP A 362 19.03 -5.65 -9.88
CA TRP A 362 19.77 -5.07 -11.00
C TRP A 362 19.62 -5.89 -12.28
N GLU A 363 19.70 -7.21 -12.18
CA GLU A 363 19.55 -8.11 -13.32
C GLU A 363 18.17 -7.98 -13.96
N ALA A 364 17.11 -8.00 -13.16
CA ALA A 364 15.74 -7.82 -13.64
C ALA A 364 15.54 -6.43 -14.29
N THR A 365 16.08 -5.39 -13.66
CA THR A 365 16.05 -4.01 -14.19
C THR A 365 16.71 -3.95 -15.57
N GLY A 366 17.92 -4.51 -15.70
CA GLY A 366 18.65 -4.54 -16.96
C GLY A 366 17.90 -5.27 -18.07
N ARG A 367 17.31 -6.44 -17.77
CA ARG A 367 16.51 -7.22 -18.73
C ARG A 367 15.25 -6.46 -19.18
N ILE A 368 14.56 -5.78 -18.27
CA ILE A 368 13.37 -4.98 -18.59
C ILE A 368 13.75 -3.79 -19.48
N LEU A 369 14.85 -3.10 -19.16
CA LEU A 369 15.28 -1.95 -19.95
C LEU A 369 15.72 -2.34 -21.38
N GLN A 370 16.19 -3.58 -21.58
CA GLN A 370 16.57 -4.12 -22.90
C GLN A 370 15.40 -4.41 -23.83
N LEU A 371 14.18 -4.54 -23.33
CA LEU A 371 13.01 -4.74 -24.20
C LEU A 371 12.72 -3.53 -25.10
N GLU A 372 13.25 -2.36 -24.74
CA GLU A 372 13.01 -1.07 -25.40
C GLU A 372 11.53 -0.69 -25.52
N THR A 373 10.67 -1.34 -24.74
CA THR A 373 9.24 -1.07 -24.61
C THR A 373 8.95 -0.26 -23.35
N SER A 374 8.03 0.69 -23.44
CA SER A 374 7.44 1.37 -22.29
C SER A 374 6.45 0.45 -21.57
N GLY A 375 5.99 0.85 -20.39
CA GLY A 375 4.89 0.18 -19.68
C GLY A 375 5.26 -0.31 -18.30
N GLN A 376 4.49 -1.27 -17.79
CA GLN A 376 4.53 -1.73 -16.41
C GLN A 376 4.99 -3.19 -16.37
N TYR A 377 5.93 -3.52 -15.48
CA TYR A 377 6.47 -4.88 -15.33
C TYR A 377 6.37 -5.32 -13.89
N THR A 378 6.05 -6.59 -13.67
CA THR A 378 5.97 -7.18 -12.33
C THR A 378 7.07 -8.21 -12.16
N VAL A 379 7.93 -8.02 -11.17
CA VAL A 379 9.02 -8.95 -10.85
C VAL A 379 8.61 -9.75 -9.62
N SER A 380 8.52 -11.07 -9.79
CA SER A 380 8.17 -11.99 -8.70
C SER A 380 8.98 -13.27 -8.81
N ARG A 381 9.58 -13.72 -7.69
CA ARG A 381 10.29 -15.00 -7.59
C ARG A 381 9.36 -16.21 -7.70
N THR A 382 8.12 -16.05 -7.26
CA THR A 382 7.10 -17.11 -7.29
C THR A 382 6.05 -16.83 -8.37
N PRO A 383 5.36 -17.87 -8.89
CA PRO A 383 4.35 -17.67 -9.94
C PRO A 383 3.24 -16.70 -9.53
N LEU A 384 3.18 -15.54 -10.20
CA LEU A 384 2.25 -14.45 -9.87
C LEU A 384 0.78 -14.90 -9.89
N ALA A 385 0.39 -15.79 -10.82
CA ALA A 385 -0.99 -16.27 -10.94
C ALA A 385 -1.50 -16.94 -9.65
N GLY A 386 -0.64 -17.70 -8.96
CA GLY A 386 -0.99 -18.32 -7.67
C GLY A 386 -1.21 -17.27 -6.58
N ARG A 387 -0.40 -16.21 -6.57
CA ARG A 387 -0.53 -15.09 -5.64
C ARG A 387 -1.78 -14.26 -5.90
N ILE A 388 -2.10 -13.98 -7.16
CA ILE A 388 -3.35 -13.29 -7.56
C ILE A 388 -4.57 -14.10 -7.11
N THR A 389 -4.55 -15.42 -7.28
CA THR A 389 -5.64 -16.29 -6.81
C THR A 389 -5.78 -16.21 -5.29
N LYS A 390 -4.67 -16.24 -4.54
CA LYS A 390 -4.65 -16.16 -3.07
C LYS A 390 -5.10 -14.81 -2.52
N TRP A 391 -4.64 -13.71 -3.10
CA TRP A 391 -4.75 -12.37 -2.51
C TRP A 391 -5.76 -11.45 -3.21
N VAL A 392 -5.97 -11.61 -4.51
CA VAL A 392 -6.81 -10.71 -5.30
C VAL A 392 -8.20 -11.29 -5.47
N ARG A 393 -8.31 -12.57 -5.84
CA ARG A 393 -9.57 -13.31 -6.02
C ARG A 393 -10.16 -13.80 -4.69
N VAL A 394 -10.10 -12.95 -3.66
CA VAL A 394 -10.83 -13.18 -2.41
C VAL A 394 -12.29 -12.85 -2.71
N SER A 395 -13.05 -13.86 -3.12
CA SER A 395 -14.46 -13.70 -3.48
C SER A 395 -15.36 -14.04 -2.28
N PRO A 396 -16.40 -13.25 -1.99
CA PRO A 396 -17.49 -13.70 -1.12
C PRO A 396 -18.26 -14.88 -1.75
N TYR A 397 -18.20 -15.04 -3.08
CA TYR A 397 -18.93 -16.07 -3.85
C TYR A 397 -18.13 -17.35 -4.15
N GLU A 398 -16.81 -17.39 -3.91
CA GLU A 398 -16.02 -18.64 -3.99
C GLU A 398 -16.13 -19.46 -2.69
N THR A 399 -17.32 -19.45 -2.10
CA THR A 399 -17.78 -20.40 -1.08
C THR A 399 -18.48 -21.61 -1.70
N GLY A 400 -18.27 -21.86 -3.00
CA GLY A 400 -18.78 -23.04 -3.72
C GLY A 400 -18.26 -24.39 -3.21
N ASP A 401 -17.30 -24.40 -2.30
CA ASP A 401 -16.95 -25.57 -1.46
C ASP A 401 -16.61 -25.16 -0.01
N ARG A 402 -17.03 -23.96 0.40
CA ARG A 402 -17.13 -23.57 1.80
C ARG A 402 -18.60 -23.60 2.14
N THR A 403 -19.17 -24.80 2.18
CA THR A 403 -20.36 -25.06 3.00
C THR A 403 -20.17 -24.29 4.30
N GLY A 404 -21.21 -23.57 4.76
CA GLY A 404 -21.24 -22.86 6.03
C GLY A 404 -20.92 -23.75 7.23
N GLY A 405 -19.65 -24.05 7.38
CA GLY A 405 -19.03 -24.61 8.56
C GLY A 405 -18.24 -23.47 9.17
N ILE A 406 -18.60 -23.13 10.39
CA ILE A 406 -17.64 -23.07 11.51
C ILE A 406 -16.29 -23.59 11.00
N ARG A 407 -15.25 -22.73 10.92
CA ARG A 407 -13.85 -23.21 10.74
C ARG A 407 -13.77 -24.50 11.52
N LYS A 408 -13.57 -25.65 10.86
CA LYS A 408 -13.64 -26.96 11.53
C LYS A 408 -12.85 -26.80 12.81
N SER A 409 -13.54 -26.79 13.93
CA SER A 409 -12.89 -26.47 15.17
C SER A 409 -11.98 -27.63 15.46
N HIS A 410 -10.68 -27.37 15.45
CA HIS A 410 -9.69 -28.40 15.70
C HIS A 410 -9.38 -28.37 17.19
N ALA A 411 -9.24 -29.55 17.79
CA ALA A 411 -8.88 -29.65 19.20
C ALA A 411 -7.53 -28.97 19.43
N ARG A 412 -7.40 -28.30 20.58
CA ARG A 412 -6.14 -27.72 21.07
C ARG A 412 -4.94 -28.65 20.76
N PRO A 413 -3.91 -28.16 20.04
CA PRO A 413 -2.72 -28.95 19.73
C PRO A 413 -1.99 -29.38 21.02
N ASN A 414 -1.18 -30.44 20.93
CA ASN A 414 -0.34 -30.89 22.05
C ASN A 414 0.78 -29.88 22.30
N LEU A 415 0.50 -28.88 23.14
CA LEU A 415 1.47 -27.91 23.62
C LEU A 415 2.17 -28.42 24.89
N ASN A 416 3.40 -27.95 25.15
CA ASN A 416 4.21 -28.33 26.33
C ASN A 416 3.72 -27.70 27.65
N ASN A 417 2.53 -27.12 27.68
CA ASN A 417 1.88 -26.48 28.83
C ASN A 417 0.53 -27.16 29.14
N GLU A 418 0.14 -27.16 30.42
CA GLU A 418 -1.17 -27.65 30.84
C GLU A 418 -2.28 -26.70 30.37
N TYR A 419 -3.43 -27.26 30.00
CA TYR A 419 -4.63 -26.48 29.69
C TYR A 419 -5.17 -25.84 30.97
N VAL A 420 -5.34 -24.51 30.95
CA VAL A 420 -5.94 -23.73 32.04
C VAL A 420 -7.07 -22.86 31.47
N GLN A 421 -8.28 -23.03 32.00
CA GLN A 421 -9.48 -22.30 31.57
C GLN A 421 -9.44 -20.82 31.97
N PRO A 422 -10.07 -19.90 31.20
CA PRO A 422 -10.13 -18.48 31.52
C PRO A 422 -10.96 -18.19 32.78
N THR A 423 -10.40 -17.40 33.70
CA THR A 423 -11.02 -17.07 34.99
C THR A 423 -11.57 -15.64 35.06
N THR A 424 -10.97 -14.68 34.35
CA THR A 424 -11.46 -13.28 34.28
C THR A 424 -12.28 -13.02 33.02
N LYS A 425 -13.16 -12.00 33.07
CA LYS A 425 -13.97 -11.60 31.91
C LYS A 425 -13.11 -11.15 30.73
N VAL A 426 -11.98 -10.48 31.00
CA VAL A 426 -11.01 -10.07 29.97
C VAL A 426 -10.36 -11.30 29.33
N GLN A 427 -9.93 -12.28 30.13
CA GLN A 427 -9.38 -13.54 29.62
C GLN A 427 -10.41 -14.30 28.76
N GLN A 428 -11.68 -14.36 29.18
CA GLN A 428 -12.75 -15.00 28.43
C GLN A 428 -12.98 -14.34 27.06
N THR A 429 -12.99 -13.01 27.02
CA THR A 429 -13.12 -12.25 25.77
C THR A 429 -11.93 -12.51 24.83
N ILE A 430 -10.70 -12.50 25.35
CA ILE A 430 -9.50 -12.77 24.55
C ILE A 430 -9.52 -14.19 23.99
N VAL A 431 -9.79 -15.19 24.85
CA VAL A 431 -9.89 -16.60 24.44
C VAL A 431 -10.97 -16.77 23.36
N SER A 432 -12.17 -16.21 23.56
CA SER A 432 -13.25 -16.31 22.57
C SER A 432 -12.88 -15.74 21.21
N ILE A 433 -12.21 -14.58 21.18
CA ILE A 433 -11.75 -13.97 19.92
C ILE A 433 -10.67 -14.85 19.28
N TRP A 434 -9.76 -15.42 20.06
CA TRP A 434 -8.71 -16.29 19.54
C TRP A 434 -9.26 -17.60 18.99
N GLU A 435 -10.22 -18.22 19.67
CA GLU A 435 -10.87 -19.46 19.22
C GLU A 435 -11.58 -19.24 17.88
N GLU A 436 -12.27 -18.11 17.74
CA GLU A 436 -12.91 -17.73 16.48
C GLU A 436 -11.88 -17.44 15.36
N MET A 437 -10.81 -16.73 15.70
CA MET A 437 -9.78 -16.27 14.75
C MET A 437 -8.79 -17.37 14.36
N LEU A 438 -8.57 -18.38 15.19
CA LEU A 438 -7.67 -19.51 14.92
C LEU A 438 -8.43 -20.77 14.52
N GLY A 439 -9.73 -20.88 14.82
CA GLY A 439 -10.53 -22.09 14.56
C GLY A 439 -10.14 -23.26 15.48
N ILE A 440 -9.77 -22.96 16.73
CA ILE A 440 -9.33 -23.95 17.73
C ILE A 440 -10.31 -23.89 18.90
N GLU A 441 -10.80 -25.04 19.35
CA GLU A 441 -11.63 -25.17 20.56
C GLU A 441 -10.76 -25.50 21.78
N GLY A 442 -11.04 -24.83 22.89
CA GLY A 442 -10.38 -25.09 24.17
C GLY A 442 -9.00 -24.44 24.26
N ILE A 443 -8.87 -23.18 23.83
CA ILE A 443 -7.63 -22.41 24.03
C ILE A 443 -7.47 -22.09 25.53
N GLY A 444 -6.32 -22.45 26.10
CA GLY A 444 -5.95 -22.16 27.47
C GLY A 444 -5.34 -20.76 27.64
N ILE A 445 -5.43 -20.18 28.83
CA ILE A 445 -4.94 -18.82 29.09
C ILE A 445 -3.42 -18.64 28.99
N HIS A 446 -2.66 -19.73 28.99
CA HIS A 446 -1.21 -19.75 28.82
C HIS A 446 -0.78 -20.25 27.45
N ASP A 447 -1.73 -20.44 26.53
CA ASP A 447 -1.41 -20.88 25.18
C ASP A 447 -0.85 -19.69 24.40
N ASN A 448 0.36 -19.89 23.88
CA ASN A 448 1.03 -18.88 23.07
C ASN A 448 0.35 -18.75 21.71
N PHE A 449 0.03 -17.52 21.31
CA PHE A 449 -0.66 -17.20 20.07
C PHE A 449 0.00 -17.83 18.83
N PHE A 450 1.33 -17.75 18.75
CA PHE A 450 2.10 -18.27 17.62
C PHE A 450 2.23 -19.80 17.66
N ALA A 451 2.31 -20.39 18.86
CA ALA A 451 2.29 -21.84 19.03
C ALA A 451 0.95 -22.46 18.60
N LEU A 452 -0.13 -21.67 18.60
CA LEU A 452 -1.45 -22.04 18.08
C LEU A 452 -1.60 -21.82 16.56
N GLY A 453 -0.53 -21.42 15.86
CA GLY A 453 -0.58 -21.11 14.42
C GLY A 453 -1.05 -19.68 14.12
N GLY A 454 -1.13 -18.82 15.13
CA GLY A 454 -1.30 -17.38 14.95
C GLY A 454 -0.08 -16.77 14.24
N HIS A 455 -0.33 -15.67 13.53
CA HIS A 455 0.70 -14.89 12.84
C HIS A 455 0.33 -13.41 12.91
N SER A 456 1.27 -12.50 12.62
CA SER A 456 1.08 -11.05 12.82
C SER A 456 -0.18 -10.48 12.14
N LEU A 457 -0.57 -11.05 10.98
CA LEU A 457 -1.84 -10.69 10.35
C LEU A 457 -3.09 -11.07 11.18
N LEU A 458 -3.12 -12.27 11.78
CA LEU A 458 -4.18 -12.65 12.72
C LEU A 458 -4.09 -11.79 13.98
N ALA A 459 -2.88 -11.43 14.44
CA ALA A 459 -2.70 -10.55 15.60
C ALA A 459 -3.32 -9.17 15.38
N ILE A 460 -3.12 -8.56 14.20
CA ILE A 460 -3.74 -7.27 13.83
C ILE A 460 -5.27 -7.38 13.83
N GLN A 461 -5.83 -8.45 13.28
CA GLN A 461 -7.28 -8.69 13.27
C GLN A 461 -7.82 -8.91 14.69
N VAL A 462 -7.08 -9.65 15.53
CA VAL A 462 -7.39 -9.85 16.95
C VAL A 462 -7.36 -8.52 17.70
N ILE A 463 -6.41 -7.63 17.45
CA ILE A 463 -6.36 -6.29 18.07
C ILE A 463 -7.58 -5.46 17.69
N GLY A 464 -7.94 -5.44 16.40
CA GLY A 464 -9.14 -4.73 15.94
C GLY A 464 -10.38 -5.17 16.71
N ARG A 465 -10.59 -6.48 16.84
CA ARG A 465 -11.72 -7.06 17.59
C ARG A 465 -11.64 -6.86 19.09
N LEU A 466 -10.45 -6.93 19.67
CA LEU A 466 -10.28 -6.69 21.11
C LEU A 466 -10.59 -5.24 21.48
N ARG A 467 -10.25 -4.25 20.63
CA ARG A 467 -10.60 -2.84 20.83
C ARG A 467 -12.10 -2.58 20.68
N GLU A 468 -12.80 -3.34 19.85
CA GLU A 468 -14.27 -3.28 19.77
C GLU A 468 -14.94 -3.90 21.00
N ALA A 469 -14.36 -4.98 21.55
CA ALA A 469 -14.92 -5.72 22.65
C ALA A 469 -14.55 -5.18 24.05
N LEU A 470 -13.44 -4.45 24.17
CA LEU A 470 -12.91 -3.92 25.43
C LEU A 470 -12.66 -2.41 25.33
N PRO A 471 -13.06 -1.61 26.34
CA PRO A 471 -12.93 -0.15 26.34
C PRO A 471 -11.51 0.31 26.73
N VAL A 472 -10.48 -0.25 26.09
CA VAL A 472 -9.05 0.04 26.37
C VAL A 472 -8.27 0.18 25.07
N GLU A 473 -7.26 1.05 25.04
CA GLU A 473 -6.36 1.15 23.90
C GLU A 473 -5.37 -0.02 23.91
N ILE A 474 -5.45 -0.86 22.87
CA ILE A 474 -4.60 -2.05 22.78
C ILE A 474 -3.53 -1.79 21.74
N GLU A 475 -2.28 -1.60 22.17
CA GLU A 475 -1.16 -1.44 21.25
C GLU A 475 -0.71 -2.77 20.62
N LEU A 476 -0.25 -2.72 19.37
CA LEU A 476 0.22 -3.88 18.61
C LEU A 476 1.35 -4.65 19.32
N ARG A 477 2.25 -3.91 19.99
CA ARG A 477 3.36 -4.48 20.77
C ARG A 477 2.92 -5.53 21.79
N HIS A 478 1.69 -5.45 22.32
CA HIS A 478 1.20 -6.38 23.33
C HIS A 478 0.88 -7.78 22.79
N LEU A 479 0.73 -7.91 21.46
CA LEU A 479 0.42 -9.18 20.78
C LEU A 479 1.57 -9.70 19.91
N VAL A 480 2.60 -8.89 19.69
CA VAL A 480 3.79 -9.24 18.88
C VAL A 480 5.01 -9.53 19.75
N SER A 481 4.98 -9.18 21.04
CA SER A 481 6.06 -9.49 22.01
C SER A 481 6.36 -10.99 22.15
N ASP A 482 7.60 -11.31 22.57
CA ASP A 482 8.02 -12.64 23.01
C ASP A 482 7.01 -13.22 24.03
N ASP A 483 6.23 -14.19 23.58
CA ASP A 483 5.21 -14.93 24.35
C ASP A 483 3.82 -14.28 24.57
N PRO A 484 3.03 -14.01 23.51
CA PRO A 484 1.68 -13.50 23.66
C PRO A 484 0.74 -14.62 24.12
N THR A 485 0.22 -14.51 25.35
CA THR A 485 -0.77 -15.42 25.93
C THR A 485 -2.01 -14.64 26.40
N PRO A 486 -3.21 -15.24 26.43
CA PRO A 486 -4.41 -14.57 26.92
C PRO A 486 -4.26 -14.03 28.35
N ALA A 487 -3.57 -14.74 29.23
CA ALA A 487 -3.28 -14.29 30.60
C ALA A 487 -2.40 -13.04 30.62
N ARG A 488 -1.35 -13.00 29.79
CA ARG A 488 -0.41 -11.87 29.73
C ARG A 488 -1.08 -10.62 29.18
N ILE A 489 -1.85 -10.77 28.10
CA ILE A 489 -2.59 -9.66 27.50
C ILE A 489 -3.65 -9.17 28.48
N ALA A 490 -4.41 -10.06 29.12
CA ALA A 490 -5.38 -9.67 30.13
C ALA A 490 -4.73 -8.87 31.27
N GLN A 491 -3.56 -9.29 31.76
CA GLN A 491 -2.83 -8.57 32.80
C GLN A 491 -2.43 -7.14 32.37
N LEU A 492 -1.99 -6.97 31.12
CA LEU A 492 -1.64 -5.65 30.58
C LEU A 492 -2.88 -4.76 30.46
N LEU A 493 -3.99 -5.30 29.98
CA LEU A 493 -5.25 -4.54 29.83
C LEU A 493 -5.89 -4.21 31.18
N GLU A 494 -5.86 -5.15 32.12
CA GLU A 494 -6.40 -4.96 33.48
C GLU A 494 -5.60 -3.92 34.28
N ALA A 495 -4.30 -3.71 33.95
CA ALA A 495 -3.49 -2.65 34.54
C ALA A 495 -3.85 -1.24 34.04
N GLU A 496 -4.51 -1.12 32.88
CA GLU A 496 -4.95 0.15 32.28
C GLU A 496 -6.45 0.43 32.47
N LEU A 497 -7.23 -0.53 33.01
CA LEU A 497 -8.63 -0.29 33.36
C LEU A 497 -8.71 0.66 34.57
N PRO A 498 -9.54 1.73 34.51
CA PRO A 498 -9.74 2.62 35.66
C PRO A 498 -10.26 1.82 36.85
N GLN A 499 -9.71 2.08 38.04
CA GLN A 499 -10.15 1.39 39.25
C GLN A 499 -11.62 1.72 39.53
N PRO A 500 -12.41 0.80 40.12
CA PRO A 500 -13.83 1.02 40.40
C PRO A 500 -14.11 2.35 41.13
N GLU A 501 -13.22 2.74 42.04
CA GLU A 501 -13.30 3.98 42.81
C GLU A 501 -13.18 5.25 41.94
N GLN A 502 -12.47 5.19 40.81
CA GLN A 502 -12.35 6.29 39.85
C GLN A 502 -13.56 6.39 38.92
N LEU A 503 -14.20 5.26 38.61
CA LEU A 503 -15.44 5.21 37.83
C LEU A 503 -16.62 5.78 38.62
N ASP A 504 -16.69 5.50 39.93
CA ASP A 504 -17.71 6.07 40.81
C ASP A 504 -17.52 7.59 40.96
N ALA A 505 -16.28 8.05 41.19
CA ALA A 505 -15.96 9.47 41.28
C ALA A 505 -16.26 10.24 39.97
N MET A 506 -16.03 9.62 38.81
CA MET A 506 -16.31 10.21 37.51
C MET A 506 -17.80 10.22 37.19
N SER A 507 -18.55 9.20 37.62
CA SER A 507 -20.01 9.18 37.52
C SER A 507 -20.67 10.22 38.44
N GLU A 508 -20.14 10.45 39.64
CA GLU A 508 -20.60 11.51 40.53
C GLU A 508 -20.34 12.90 39.93
N LEU A 509 -19.16 13.11 39.33
CA LEU A 509 -18.81 14.37 38.67
C LEU A 509 -19.70 14.68 37.46
N VAL A 510 -20.02 13.66 36.65
CA VAL A 510 -20.92 13.81 35.49
C VAL A 510 -22.35 14.10 35.94
N ALA A 511 -22.84 13.42 36.99
CA ALA A 511 -24.16 13.69 37.56
C ALA A 511 -24.25 15.11 38.17
N GLU A 512 -23.16 15.59 38.78
CA GLU A 512 -23.09 16.96 39.30
C GLU A 512 -23.18 17.98 38.15
N ILE A 513 -22.43 17.79 37.06
CA ILE A 513 -22.45 18.65 35.87
C ILE A 513 -23.83 18.67 35.18
N GLU A 514 -24.53 17.54 35.11
CA GLU A 514 -25.86 17.45 34.51
C GLU A 514 -26.96 18.18 35.31
N THR A 515 -26.72 18.42 36.61
CA THR A 515 -27.65 19.15 37.49
C THR A 515 -27.34 20.64 37.59
N MET A 516 -26.19 21.09 37.10
CA MET A 516 -25.79 22.50 37.11
C MET A 516 -26.48 23.28 35.99
N SER A 517 -26.88 24.52 36.30
CA SER A 517 -27.37 25.44 35.27
C SER A 517 -26.22 25.92 34.38
N SER A 518 -26.54 26.27 33.13
CA SER A 518 -25.54 26.74 32.14
C SER A 518 -24.76 27.99 32.59
N ALA A 519 -25.27 28.73 33.58
CA ALA A 519 -24.60 29.88 34.19
C ALA A 519 -23.54 29.46 35.23
N GLU A 520 -23.78 28.38 35.98
CA GLU A 520 -22.86 27.85 36.99
C GLU A 520 -21.68 27.14 36.35
N VAL A 521 -21.91 26.42 35.24
CA VAL A 521 -20.85 25.78 34.44
C VAL A 521 -19.87 26.83 33.86
N ARG A 522 -20.37 28.01 33.46
CA ARG A 522 -19.52 29.11 32.97
C ARG A 522 -18.70 29.75 34.09
N ALA A 523 -19.27 29.92 35.29
CA ALA A 523 -18.57 30.51 36.42
C ALA A 523 -17.38 29.64 36.89
N GLN A 524 -17.51 28.31 36.88
CA GLN A 524 -16.41 27.41 37.27
C GLN A 524 -15.28 27.29 36.24
N LEU A 525 -15.56 27.55 34.96
CA LEU A 525 -14.54 27.56 33.90
C LEU A 525 -13.71 28.85 33.89
N GLU A 526 -14.19 29.93 34.50
CA GLU A 526 -13.48 31.20 34.63
C GLU A 526 -12.60 31.27 35.90
N GLU A 527 -12.74 30.32 36.83
CA GLU A 527 -11.97 30.25 38.10
C GLU A 527 -10.79 29.24 38.08
N LYS A 528 -10.57 28.53 36.96
CA LYS A 528 -9.40 27.67 36.70
C LYS A 528 -8.53 28.22 35.59
#